data_AF-A0A454APH7-F1
#
_entry.id   AF-A0A454APH7-F1
#
_cell.length_a   1.000
_cell.length_b   1.000
_cell.length_c   1.000
_cell.angle_alpha   90.00
_cell.angle_beta   90.00
_cell.angle_gamma   90.00
#
_symmetry.space_group_name_H-M   'P 1'
#
loop_
_entity.id
_entity.type
_entity.pdbx_description
1 polymer ?
#
loop_
_entity_poly.entity_id
_entity_poly.type
_entity_poly.pdbx_seq_one_letter_code
_entity_poly.pdbx_strand_id
1 'polypeptide(L)'
;MKTKQNDDFRYEAIIQNSECLEKINFPKYFSPIVNLANQFTKATSPKNVGQLSELFKQYESYIKSQSSNLIPSVRNWEEYYETAVIEYGFSKDEAVDNAINKIFSMLKNFQNMLNSYDEQSLKNDVGVWVKKLMFEKTFTGLSVQKLIVEHIIKLTGCNYIWRLSTASEESLNIDAFINGKPIQIKPISYEHKKITKAIENIQIPIIEYNLNKNDGNIKIIVSNIKELKDYLKSK
;
A
#
# COMPACT_ATOMS: atom_id res chain seq x y z
N MET A 1 29.96 -8.25 28.52
CA MET A 1 28.73 -7.47 28.23
C MET A 1 29.11 -6.29 27.37
N LYS A 2 28.67 -6.24 26.10
CA LYS A 2 28.81 -5.03 25.28
C LYS A 2 27.62 -4.13 25.62
N THR A 3 27.86 -3.08 26.38
CA THR A 3 26.91 -1.97 26.54
C THR A 3 26.67 -1.35 25.16
N LYS A 4 25.45 -1.50 24.63
CA LYS A 4 25.02 -0.68 23.49
C LYS A 4 24.95 0.76 23.99
N GLN A 5 25.86 1.58 23.50
CA GLN A 5 25.76 3.03 23.62
C GLN A 5 24.63 3.46 22.68
N ASN A 6 23.45 3.74 23.23
CA ASN A 6 22.35 4.32 22.48
C ASN A 6 22.64 5.82 22.33
N ASP A 7 23.12 6.24 21.17
CA ASP A 7 23.24 7.64 20.79
C ASP A 7 21.85 8.21 20.40
N ASP A 8 20.87 8.10 21.29
CA ASP A 8 19.46 8.51 21.08
C ASP A 8 19.23 10.03 21.17
N PHE A 9 20.28 10.82 21.42
CA PHE A 9 20.17 12.24 21.78
C PHE A 9 19.45 13.10 20.73
N ARG A 10 19.64 12.82 19.43
CA ARG A 10 18.97 13.57 18.36
C ARG A 10 17.51 13.16 18.17
N TYR A 11 17.14 11.91 18.44
CA TYR A 11 15.78 11.43 18.26
C TYR A 11 14.84 11.98 19.34
N GLU A 12 15.28 11.96 20.60
CA GLU A 12 14.54 12.57 21.72
C GLU A 12 14.32 14.07 21.52
N ALA A 13 15.34 14.79 21.03
CA ALA A 13 15.22 16.21 20.72
C ALA A 13 14.25 16.49 19.56
N ILE A 14 14.17 15.60 18.56
CA ILE A 14 13.18 15.70 17.47
C ILE A 14 11.77 15.45 18.01
N ILE A 15 11.58 14.46 18.89
CA ILE A 15 10.27 14.19 19.52
C ILE A 15 9.80 15.41 20.30
N GLN A 16 10.63 15.98 21.17
CA GLN A 16 10.28 17.17 21.96
C GLN A 16 9.91 18.36 21.07
N ASN A 17 10.59 18.54 19.94
CA ASN A 17 10.28 19.60 18.96
C ASN A 17 9.14 19.25 17.98
N SER A 18 8.58 18.04 18.10
CA SER A 18 7.39 17.59 17.37
C SER A 18 6.09 17.68 18.19
N GLU A 19 6.18 17.73 19.52
CA GLU A 19 5.04 17.74 20.45
C GLU A 19 4.28 19.09 20.54
N CYS A 20 4.45 20.00 19.58
CA CYS A 20 3.66 21.25 19.50
C CYS A 20 2.19 21.05 19.07
N LEU A 21 1.78 19.83 18.72
CA LEU A 21 0.38 19.49 18.49
C LEU A 21 -0.18 18.87 19.77
N GLU A 22 -1.23 19.45 20.34
CA GLU A 22 -1.92 18.88 21.49
C GLU A 22 -2.21 17.39 21.25
N LYS A 23 -1.98 16.54 22.25
CA LYS A 23 -2.35 15.12 22.20
C LYS A 23 -3.87 15.01 22.20
N ILE A 24 -4.46 15.14 21.02
CA ILE A 24 -5.89 14.95 20.81
C ILE A 24 -6.18 13.46 20.79
N ASN A 25 -6.94 12.99 21.78
CA ASN A 25 -7.46 11.64 21.79
C ASN A 25 -8.68 11.53 20.88
N PHE A 26 -8.46 11.07 19.66
CA PHE A 26 -9.55 10.77 18.74
C PHE A 26 -10.34 9.52 19.18
N PRO A 27 -11.66 9.45 18.89
CA PRO A 27 -12.43 8.22 19.07
C PRO A 27 -11.81 7.04 18.30
N LYS A 28 -11.97 5.82 18.83
CA LYS A 28 -11.36 4.57 18.32
C LYS A 28 -11.40 4.39 16.79
N TYR A 29 -12.48 4.83 16.14
CA TYR A 29 -12.70 4.64 14.70
C TYR A 29 -12.53 5.90 13.84
N PHE A 30 -12.13 7.03 14.44
CA PHE A 30 -11.94 8.29 13.71
C PHE A 30 -10.80 8.21 12.68
N SER A 31 -9.58 7.85 13.10
CA SER A 31 -8.46 7.74 12.17
C SER A 31 -8.68 6.69 11.07
N PRO A 32 -9.21 5.48 11.36
CA PRO A 32 -9.56 4.52 10.32
C PRO A 32 -10.53 5.05 9.26
N ILE A 33 -11.61 5.73 9.66
CA ILE A 33 -12.61 6.23 8.69
C ILE A 33 -12.08 7.44 7.89
N VAL A 34 -11.30 8.31 8.52
CA VAL A 34 -10.60 9.42 7.83
C VAL A 34 -9.60 8.90 6.81
N ASN A 35 -8.81 7.88 7.18
CA ASN A 35 -7.86 7.24 6.27
C ASN A 35 -8.56 6.59 5.07
N LEU A 36 -9.69 5.92 5.31
CA LEU A 36 -10.51 5.36 4.23
C LEU A 36 -11.05 6.47 3.31
N ALA A 37 -11.58 7.55 3.88
CA ALA A 37 -12.06 8.71 3.11
C ALA A 37 -10.95 9.34 2.25
N ASN A 38 -9.75 9.49 2.81
CA ASN A 38 -8.59 9.98 2.08
C ASN A 38 -8.16 9.04 0.95
N GLN A 39 -8.23 7.71 1.13
CA GLN A 39 -7.91 6.74 0.07
C GLN A 39 -8.83 6.88 -1.15
N PHE A 40 -10.13 7.10 -0.94
CA PHE A 40 -11.08 7.31 -2.04
C PHE A 40 -10.90 8.65 -2.75
N THR A 41 -10.65 9.71 -1.98
CA THR A 41 -10.56 11.09 -2.53
C THR A 41 -9.18 11.46 -3.03
N LYS A 42 -8.15 10.75 -2.56
CA LYS A 42 -6.72 11.10 -2.72
C LYS A 42 -6.46 12.54 -2.26
N ALA A 43 -7.11 12.96 -1.18
CA ALA A 43 -7.10 14.34 -0.71
C ALA A 43 -5.69 14.83 -0.38
N THR A 44 -4.84 13.99 0.20
CA THR A 44 -3.42 14.31 0.51
C THR A 44 -2.44 13.81 -0.56
N SER A 45 -2.87 13.67 -1.81
CA SER A 45 -1.97 13.31 -2.91
C SER A 45 -1.06 14.48 -3.31
N PRO A 46 0.05 14.21 -4.04
CA PRO A 46 1.03 15.25 -4.39
C PRO A 46 0.44 16.43 -5.16
N LYS A 47 -0.62 16.17 -5.94
CA LYS A 47 -1.37 17.20 -6.67
C LYS A 47 -2.07 18.22 -5.74
N ASN A 48 -2.38 17.85 -4.51
CA ASN A 48 -3.20 18.68 -3.61
C ASN A 48 -2.41 19.26 -2.42
N VAL A 49 -1.31 18.61 -2.01
CA VAL A 49 -0.51 19.00 -0.83
C VAL A 49 1.00 19.06 -1.12
N GLY A 50 1.38 18.98 -2.40
CA GLY A 50 2.76 18.86 -2.81
C GLY A 50 3.35 17.48 -2.55
N GLN A 51 4.50 17.18 -3.17
CA GLN A 51 5.22 15.94 -2.93
C GLN A 51 5.97 16.05 -1.60
N LEU A 52 5.29 15.76 -0.50
CA LEU A 52 5.79 15.98 0.87
C LEU A 52 7.17 15.36 1.13
N SER A 53 7.48 14.19 0.57
CA SER A 53 8.79 13.55 0.74
C SER A 53 9.94 14.25 -0.02
N GLU A 54 9.64 14.90 -1.14
CA GLU A 54 10.62 15.71 -1.86
C GLU A 54 10.78 17.08 -1.19
N LEU A 55 9.67 17.72 -0.84
CA LEU A 55 9.64 18.97 -0.08
C LEU A 55 10.40 18.82 1.25
N PHE A 56 10.24 17.71 1.97
CA PHE A 56 10.93 17.48 3.23
C PHE A 56 12.45 17.31 3.04
N LYS A 57 12.91 16.66 1.97
CA LYS A 57 14.35 16.57 1.65
C LYS A 57 14.95 17.94 1.33
N GLN A 58 14.19 18.79 0.65
CA GLN A 58 14.60 20.16 0.36
C GLN A 58 14.66 20.98 1.67
N TYR A 59 13.67 20.83 2.54
CA TYR A 59 13.67 21.39 3.90
C TYR A 59 14.91 20.96 4.72
N GLU A 60 15.25 19.67 4.74
CA GLU A 60 16.44 19.18 5.44
C GLU A 60 17.73 19.83 4.93
N SER A 61 17.82 20.05 3.62
CA SER A 61 18.96 20.72 2.98
C SER A 61 18.99 22.22 3.34
N TYR A 62 17.83 22.87 3.33
CA TYR A 62 17.66 24.25 3.75
C TYR A 62 18.10 24.46 5.19
N ILE A 63 17.62 23.66 6.14
CA ILE A 63 17.99 23.76 7.56
C ILE A 63 19.50 23.55 7.78
N LYS A 64 20.10 22.56 7.12
CA LYS A 64 21.56 22.33 7.19
C LYS A 64 22.37 23.53 6.70
N SER A 65 21.87 24.26 5.71
CA SER A 65 22.53 25.46 5.20
C SER A 65 22.45 26.66 6.16
N GLN A 66 21.44 26.71 7.03
CA GLN A 66 21.28 27.77 8.03
C GLN A 66 22.19 27.57 9.25
N SER A 67 22.27 26.35 9.78
CA SER A 67 23.18 26.01 10.89
C SER A 67 23.31 24.50 11.07
N SER A 68 24.55 24.03 11.28
CA SER A 68 24.84 22.62 11.57
C SER A 68 24.33 22.13 12.93
N ASN A 69 23.99 23.07 13.83
CA ASN A 69 23.53 22.79 15.19
C ASN A 69 22.04 23.06 15.40
N LEU A 70 21.30 23.46 14.36
CA LEU A 70 19.84 23.64 14.49
C LEU A 70 19.15 22.29 14.66
N ILE A 71 18.23 22.21 15.61
CA ILE A 71 17.34 21.06 15.80
C ILE A 71 16.03 21.38 15.07
N PRO A 72 15.67 20.65 14.00
CA PRO A 72 14.42 20.87 13.27
C PRO A 72 13.19 20.75 14.17
N SER A 73 12.19 21.60 13.94
CA SER A 73 10.87 21.52 14.61
C SER A 73 9.73 21.45 13.60
N VAL A 74 8.54 21.05 14.05
CA VAL A 74 7.31 21.08 13.22
C VAL A 74 7.01 22.50 12.75
N ARG A 75 7.26 23.51 13.60
CA ARG A 75 7.07 24.92 13.22
C ARG A 75 7.99 25.33 12.07
N ASN A 76 9.27 24.95 12.12
CA ASN A 76 10.20 25.27 11.02
C ASN A 76 9.82 24.55 9.73
N TRP A 77 9.30 23.32 9.83
CA TRP A 77 8.74 22.62 8.69
C TRP A 77 7.52 23.35 8.12
N GLU A 78 6.59 23.80 8.96
CA GLU A 78 5.40 24.54 8.53
C GLU A 78 5.77 25.86 7.84
N GLU A 79 6.69 26.63 8.43
CA GLU A 79 7.22 27.87 7.85
C GLU A 79 7.90 27.64 6.50
N TYR A 80 8.68 26.56 6.36
CA TYR A 80 9.28 26.19 5.09
C TYR A 80 8.22 25.78 4.06
N TYR A 81 7.28 24.92 4.46
CA TYR A 81 6.21 24.42 3.60
C TYR A 81 5.34 25.56 3.04
N GLU A 82 4.99 26.56 3.86
CA GLU A 82 4.27 27.77 3.44
C GLU A 82 4.88 28.42 2.19
N THR A 83 6.21 28.48 2.12
CA THR A 83 6.92 29.09 1.00
C THR A 83 7.11 28.13 -0.17
N ALA A 84 7.52 26.89 0.11
CA ALA A 84 7.88 25.92 -0.91
C ALA A 84 6.67 25.40 -1.69
N VAL A 85 5.50 25.30 -1.03
CA VAL A 85 4.30 24.75 -1.64
C VAL A 85 3.71 25.64 -2.73
N ILE A 86 4.07 26.93 -2.76
CA ILE A 86 3.65 27.88 -3.81
C ILE A 86 4.07 27.39 -5.21
N GLU A 87 5.18 26.66 -5.34
CA GLU A 87 5.62 26.05 -6.61
C GLU A 87 4.59 25.05 -7.17
N TYR A 88 3.72 24.50 -6.32
CA TYR A 88 2.63 23.61 -6.70
C TYR A 88 1.35 24.37 -7.08
N GLY A 89 1.34 25.70 -6.97
CA GLY A 89 0.25 26.56 -7.40
C GLY A 89 -0.86 26.80 -6.38
N PHE A 90 -0.56 26.63 -5.08
CA PHE A 90 -1.49 26.89 -3.98
C PHE A 90 -0.72 27.29 -2.71
N SER A 91 -1.39 27.97 -1.78
CA SER A 91 -0.87 28.27 -0.44
C SER A 91 -0.95 27.06 0.49
N LYS A 92 -0.31 27.14 1.67
CA LYS A 92 -0.47 26.13 2.72
C LYS A 92 -1.94 26.00 3.13
N ASP A 93 -2.62 27.12 3.37
CA ASP A 93 -4.01 27.13 3.81
C ASP A 93 -4.92 26.51 2.75
N GLU A 94 -4.71 26.83 1.47
CA GLU A 94 -5.45 26.18 0.38
C GLU A 94 -5.19 24.67 0.31
N ALA A 95 -3.95 24.21 0.53
CA ALA A 95 -3.63 22.78 0.57
C ALA A 95 -4.40 22.07 1.68
N VAL A 96 -4.39 22.66 2.88
CA VAL A 96 -5.05 22.12 4.08
C VAL A 96 -6.57 22.11 3.90
N ASP A 97 -7.16 23.24 3.53
CA ASP A 97 -8.61 23.37 3.34
C ASP A 97 -9.12 22.45 2.24
N ASN A 98 -8.41 22.35 1.12
CA ASN A 98 -8.79 21.44 0.05
C ASN A 98 -8.75 19.97 0.50
N ALA A 99 -7.74 19.59 1.29
CA ALA A 99 -7.65 18.25 1.83
C ALA A 99 -8.79 17.96 2.84
N ILE A 100 -9.05 18.89 3.76
CA ILE A 100 -10.14 18.82 4.73
C ILE A 100 -11.49 18.68 4.02
N ASN A 101 -11.80 19.57 3.08
CA ASN A 101 -13.08 19.59 2.39
C ASN A 101 -13.34 18.30 1.60
N LYS A 102 -12.31 17.76 0.92
CA LYS A 102 -12.43 16.48 0.21
C LYS A 102 -12.69 15.31 1.16
N ILE A 103 -11.93 15.21 2.25
CA ILE A 103 -12.10 14.15 3.26
C ILE A 103 -13.49 14.27 3.89
N PHE A 104 -13.88 15.47 4.32
CA PHE A 104 -15.17 15.72 4.97
C PHE A 104 -16.35 15.38 4.06
N SER A 105 -16.29 15.78 2.78
CA SER A 105 -17.30 15.41 1.78
C SER A 105 -17.44 13.89 1.64
N MET A 106 -16.34 13.14 1.62
CA MET A 106 -16.39 11.68 1.56
C MET A 106 -16.92 11.04 2.86
N LEU A 107 -16.59 11.59 4.03
CA LEU A 107 -17.20 11.15 5.29
C LEU A 107 -18.72 11.36 5.29
N LYS A 108 -19.20 12.48 4.72
CA LYS A 108 -20.63 12.71 4.51
C LYS A 108 -21.25 11.71 3.55
N ASN A 109 -20.56 11.32 2.49
CA ASN A 109 -21.04 10.26 1.60
C ASN A 109 -21.15 8.91 2.33
N PHE A 110 -20.18 8.54 3.17
CA PHE A 110 -20.29 7.33 4.00
C PHE A 110 -21.46 7.39 4.98
N GLN A 111 -21.63 8.52 5.66
CA GLN A 111 -22.75 8.75 6.58
C GLN A 111 -24.09 8.64 5.85
N ASN A 112 -24.23 9.31 4.71
CA ASN A 112 -25.46 9.30 3.92
C ASN A 112 -25.78 7.90 3.40
N MET A 113 -24.77 7.16 2.94
CA MET A 113 -24.94 5.76 2.52
C MET A 113 -25.43 4.90 3.68
N LEU A 114 -24.79 4.96 4.86
CA LEU A 114 -25.24 4.16 6.01
C LEU A 114 -26.66 4.55 6.47
N ASN A 115 -27.00 5.84 6.41
CA ASN A 115 -28.33 6.34 6.77
C ASN A 115 -29.42 5.98 5.75
N SER A 116 -29.06 5.66 4.50
CA SER A 116 -30.02 5.24 3.48
C SER A 116 -30.44 3.77 3.61
N TYR A 117 -29.86 3.03 4.54
CA TYR A 117 -30.19 1.63 4.81
C TYR A 117 -31.01 1.47 6.08
N ASP A 118 -32.02 0.60 6.05
CA ASP A 118 -32.50 -0.04 7.27
C ASP A 118 -31.53 -1.15 7.72
N GLU A 119 -31.60 -1.53 8.99
CA GLU A 119 -30.67 -2.51 9.59
C GLU A 119 -30.70 -3.87 8.89
N GLN A 120 -31.87 -4.33 8.43
CA GLN A 120 -32.02 -5.63 7.80
C GLN A 120 -31.39 -5.65 6.41
N SER A 121 -31.65 -4.60 5.62
CA SER A 121 -31.02 -4.43 4.30
C SER A 121 -29.50 -4.33 4.41
N LEU A 122 -28.99 -3.59 5.40
CA LEU A 122 -27.54 -3.46 5.61
C LEU A 122 -26.91 -4.81 5.96
N LYS A 123 -27.51 -5.57 6.88
CA LYS A 123 -27.06 -6.93 7.24
C LYS A 123 -27.09 -7.87 6.05
N ASN A 124 -28.12 -7.79 5.20
CA ASN A 124 -28.23 -8.61 4.00
C ASN A 124 -27.08 -8.34 3.03
N ASP A 125 -26.81 -7.07 2.71
CA ASP A 125 -25.75 -6.69 1.76
C ASP A 125 -24.35 -7.03 2.31
N VAL A 126 -24.11 -6.81 3.60
CA VAL A 126 -22.89 -7.28 4.27
C VAL A 126 -22.77 -8.80 4.17
N GLY A 127 -23.87 -9.53 4.39
CA GLY A 127 -23.92 -10.99 4.26
C GLY A 127 -23.61 -11.47 2.84
N VAL A 128 -24.13 -10.80 1.81
CA VAL A 128 -23.80 -11.08 0.40
C VAL A 128 -22.32 -10.82 0.13
N TRP A 129 -21.78 -9.71 0.60
CA TRP A 129 -20.36 -9.40 0.45
C TRP A 129 -19.46 -10.47 1.11
N VAL A 130 -19.80 -10.89 2.34
CA VAL A 130 -19.08 -11.94 3.07
C VAL A 130 -19.14 -13.27 2.32
N LYS A 131 -20.32 -13.70 1.85
CA LYS A 131 -20.48 -14.95 1.09
C LYS A 131 -19.69 -14.92 -0.21
N LYS A 132 -19.70 -13.79 -0.94
CA LYS A 132 -18.89 -13.60 -2.16
C LYS A 132 -17.41 -13.69 -1.87
N LEU A 133 -16.94 -13.12 -0.75
CA LEU A 133 -15.55 -13.27 -0.33
C LEU A 133 -15.22 -14.74 -0.02
N MET A 134 -16.03 -15.39 0.83
CA MET A 134 -15.79 -16.75 1.32
C MET A 134 -15.80 -17.80 0.20
N PHE A 135 -16.78 -17.75 -0.69
CA PHE A 135 -17.01 -18.80 -1.68
C PHE A 135 -16.47 -18.41 -3.05
N GLU A 136 -16.99 -17.34 -3.66
CA GLU A 136 -16.65 -17.00 -5.05
C GLU A 136 -15.19 -16.54 -5.19
N LYS A 137 -14.77 -15.52 -4.42
CA LYS A 137 -13.41 -14.97 -4.53
C LYS A 137 -12.34 -15.99 -4.14
N THR A 138 -12.58 -16.76 -3.07
CA THR A 138 -11.67 -17.84 -2.65
C THR A 138 -11.59 -18.92 -3.71
N PHE A 139 -12.71 -19.44 -4.20
CA PHE A 139 -12.74 -20.50 -5.20
C PHE A 139 -12.05 -20.06 -6.50
N THR A 140 -12.41 -18.88 -7.03
CA THR A 140 -11.80 -18.34 -8.24
C THR A 140 -10.32 -18.07 -8.03
N GLY A 141 -9.92 -17.41 -6.94
CA GLY A 141 -8.53 -17.07 -6.64
C GLY A 141 -7.64 -18.31 -6.59
N LEU A 142 -8.01 -19.29 -5.75
CA LEU A 142 -7.24 -20.52 -5.57
C LEU A 142 -7.23 -21.40 -6.83
N SER A 143 -8.35 -21.44 -7.57
CA SER A 143 -8.44 -22.18 -8.83
C SER A 143 -7.56 -21.55 -9.92
N VAL A 144 -7.57 -20.23 -10.04
CA VAL A 144 -6.72 -19.50 -11.00
C VAL A 144 -5.25 -19.67 -10.69
N GLN A 145 -4.85 -19.57 -9.42
CA GLN A 145 -3.47 -19.82 -8.98
C GLN A 145 -2.97 -21.20 -9.40
N LYS A 146 -3.78 -22.25 -9.17
CA LYS A 146 -3.47 -23.61 -9.64
C LYS A 146 -3.33 -23.69 -11.16
N LEU A 147 -4.30 -23.16 -11.91
CA LEU A 147 -4.28 -23.19 -13.38
C LEU A 147 -3.05 -22.47 -13.96
N ILE A 148 -2.65 -21.36 -13.34
CA ILE A 148 -1.46 -20.61 -13.75
C ILE A 148 -0.19 -21.44 -13.54
N VAL A 149 -0.04 -22.10 -12.37
CA VAL A 149 1.10 -22.99 -12.12
C VAL A 149 1.17 -24.11 -13.16
N GLU A 150 0.05 -24.78 -13.41
CA GLU A 150 -0.04 -25.85 -14.42
C GLU A 150 0.31 -25.34 -15.83
N HIS A 151 -0.12 -24.14 -16.18
CA HIS A 151 0.22 -23.53 -17.47
C HIS A 151 1.71 -23.16 -17.57
N ILE A 152 2.31 -22.60 -16.51
CA ILE A 152 3.74 -22.29 -16.47
C ILE A 152 4.57 -23.55 -16.67
N ILE A 153 4.20 -24.66 -16.05
CA ILE A 153 4.93 -25.93 -16.20
C ILE A 153 4.90 -26.39 -17.66
N LYS A 154 3.74 -26.29 -18.33
CA LYS A 154 3.61 -26.58 -19.76
C LYS A 154 4.50 -25.68 -20.63
N LEU A 155 4.60 -24.39 -20.30
CA LEU A 155 5.43 -23.42 -21.03
C LEU A 155 6.93 -23.59 -20.78
N THR A 156 7.32 -24.03 -19.59
CA THR A 156 8.72 -23.98 -19.10
C THR A 156 9.51 -25.27 -19.34
N GLY A 157 8.84 -26.39 -19.58
CA GLY A 157 9.46 -27.68 -19.85
C GLY A 157 8.88 -28.71 -18.90
N CYS A 158 7.90 -29.46 -19.38
CA CYS A 158 7.16 -30.48 -18.63
C CYS A 158 8.12 -31.43 -17.90
N ASN A 159 8.04 -31.47 -16.57
CA ASN A 159 8.55 -32.47 -15.61
C ASN A 159 8.84 -31.87 -14.21
N TYR A 160 8.59 -30.57 -13.99
CA TYR A 160 8.75 -29.97 -12.66
C TYR A 160 7.69 -30.46 -11.66
N ILE A 161 8.15 -30.88 -10.49
CA ILE A 161 7.30 -31.11 -9.32
C ILE A 161 6.83 -29.74 -8.82
N TRP A 162 5.54 -29.62 -8.50
CA TRP A 162 4.98 -28.38 -7.99
C TRP A 162 4.01 -28.62 -6.84
N ARG A 163 3.83 -27.59 -6.03
CA ARG A 163 2.79 -27.53 -5.00
C ARG A 163 2.35 -26.08 -4.77
N LEU A 164 1.12 -25.90 -4.30
CA LEU A 164 0.71 -24.62 -3.72
C LEU A 164 1.39 -24.41 -2.36
N SER A 165 1.45 -23.14 -1.96
CA SER A 165 1.95 -22.74 -0.65
C SER A 165 1.03 -23.18 0.48
N THR A 166 1.61 -23.38 1.66
CA THR A 166 0.92 -23.47 2.93
C THR A 166 0.54 -22.07 3.44
N ALA A 167 -0.38 -21.97 4.40
CA ALA A 167 -0.78 -20.67 4.97
C ALA A 167 0.41 -19.86 5.53
N SER A 168 1.41 -20.53 6.14
CA SER A 168 2.63 -19.86 6.60
C SER A 168 3.49 -19.32 5.46
N GLU A 169 3.56 -20.02 4.33
CA GLU A 169 4.32 -19.58 3.15
C GLU A 169 3.59 -18.44 2.40
N GLU A 170 2.25 -18.48 2.33
CA GLU A 170 1.45 -17.39 1.75
C GLU A 170 1.60 -16.09 2.55
N SER A 171 1.75 -16.17 3.87
CA SER A 171 2.05 -15.01 4.72
C SER A 171 3.38 -14.33 4.39
N LEU A 172 4.29 -15.04 3.71
CA LEU A 172 5.56 -14.54 3.18
C LEU A 172 5.45 -14.12 1.70
N ASN A 173 4.21 -13.99 1.19
CA ASN A 173 3.88 -13.71 -0.21
C ASN A 173 4.35 -14.79 -1.20
N ILE A 174 4.52 -16.04 -0.78
CA ILE A 174 4.83 -17.15 -1.68
C ILE A 174 3.51 -17.82 -2.06
N ASP A 175 3.19 -17.90 -3.35
CA ASP A 175 1.92 -18.49 -3.81
C ASP A 175 2.10 -19.96 -4.25
N ALA A 176 3.26 -20.34 -4.78
CA ALA A 176 3.54 -21.73 -5.12
C ALA A 176 5.04 -22.03 -5.15
N PHE A 177 5.37 -23.31 -5.19
CA PHE A 177 6.71 -23.81 -5.48
C PHE A 177 6.70 -24.62 -6.76
N ILE A 178 7.63 -24.32 -7.67
CA ILE A 178 7.88 -25.09 -8.88
C ILE A 178 9.35 -25.53 -8.81
N ASN A 179 9.60 -26.84 -8.85
CA ASN A 179 10.92 -27.43 -8.70
C ASN A 179 11.67 -26.97 -7.44
N GLY A 180 10.94 -26.79 -6.32
CA GLY A 180 11.49 -26.28 -5.06
C GLY A 180 11.78 -24.77 -5.03
N LYS A 181 11.59 -24.04 -6.13
CA LYS A 181 11.75 -22.59 -6.19
C LYS A 181 10.40 -21.88 -5.95
N PRO A 182 10.35 -20.87 -5.07
CA PRO A 182 9.12 -20.12 -4.81
C PRO A 182 8.75 -19.22 -5.99
N ILE A 183 7.46 -18.97 -6.17
CA ILE A 183 6.91 -17.97 -7.11
C ILE A 183 5.75 -17.20 -6.45
N GLN A 184 5.49 -16.00 -6.93
CA GLN A 184 4.28 -15.24 -6.62
C GLN A 184 3.39 -15.17 -7.87
N ILE A 185 2.08 -15.14 -7.68
CA ILE A 185 1.08 -15.03 -8.72
C ILE A 185 0.14 -13.89 -8.33
N LYS A 186 0.09 -12.82 -9.13
CA LYS A 186 -0.71 -11.63 -8.83
C LYS A 186 -1.55 -11.21 -10.04
N PRO A 187 -2.81 -10.80 -9.85
CA PRO A 187 -3.57 -10.22 -10.95
C PRO A 187 -3.00 -8.84 -11.30
N ILE A 188 -3.04 -8.44 -12.56
CA ILE A 188 -2.56 -7.10 -13.00
C ILE A 188 -3.28 -5.96 -12.27
N SER A 189 -4.55 -6.15 -11.91
CA SER A 189 -5.31 -5.18 -11.11
C SER A 189 -4.69 -4.90 -9.73
N TYR A 190 -3.79 -5.76 -9.26
CA TYR A 190 -3.00 -5.58 -8.05
C TYR A 190 -1.91 -4.50 -8.20
N GLU A 191 -1.48 -4.13 -9.42
CA GLU A 191 -0.51 -3.04 -9.63
C GLU A 191 -0.98 -1.70 -9.03
N HIS A 192 -2.29 -1.51 -8.86
CA HIS A 192 -2.86 -0.33 -8.20
C HIS A 192 -2.76 -0.36 -6.66
N LYS A 193 -2.30 -1.45 -6.06
CA LYS A 193 -1.98 -1.56 -4.62
C LYS A 193 -0.47 -1.56 -4.41
N LYS A 194 0.18 -0.42 -4.70
CA LYS A 194 1.59 -0.11 -4.38
C LYS A 194 1.95 -0.15 -2.88
N ILE A 195 1.17 -0.82 -2.02
CA ILE A 195 1.34 -0.80 -0.55
C ILE A 195 2.12 -2.02 -0.01
N THR A 196 2.40 -3.04 -0.83
CA THR A 196 3.19 -4.22 -0.39
C THR A 196 4.64 -4.25 -0.85
N LYS A 197 5.13 -3.25 -1.61
CA LYS A 197 6.56 -3.08 -1.89
C LYS A 197 7.25 -2.30 -0.75
N ALA A 198 7.25 -2.89 0.43
CA ALA A 198 8.15 -2.54 1.52
C ALA A 198 8.54 -3.82 2.28
N ILE A 199 8.96 -4.83 1.54
CA ILE A 199 9.83 -5.88 2.05
C ILE A 199 11.03 -5.88 1.12
N GLU A 200 12.06 -5.19 1.56
CA GLU A 200 13.39 -5.24 0.95
C GLU A 200 13.86 -6.70 0.91
N ASN A 201 14.37 -7.15 -0.24
CA ASN A 201 15.14 -8.38 -0.46
C ASN A 201 14.41 -9.73 -0.57
N ILE A 202 13.22 -9.80 -1.17
CA ILE A 202 12.68 -11.09 -1.66
C ILE A 202 12.68 -11.10 -3.20
N GLN A 203 13.73 -11.66 -3.81
CA GLN A 203 13.84 -11.90 -5.26
C GLN A 203 13.02 -13.15 -5.65
N ILE A 204 11.71 -13.11 -5.45
CA ILE A 204 10.80 -14.16 -5.94
C ILE A 204 10.13 -13.65 -7.22
N PRO A 205 10.16 -14.41 -8.32
CA PRO A 205 9.48 -14.01 -9.55
C PRO A 205 7.98 -13.83 -9.33
N ILE A 206 7.45 -12.72 -9.82
CA ILE A 206 6.02 -12.44 -9.84
C ILE A 206 5.50 -12.80 -11.25
N ILE A 207 4.58 -13.75 -11.32
CA ILE A 207 3.79 -14.02 -12.52
C ILE A 207 2.50 -13.20 -12.45
N GLU A 208 2.27 -12.42 -13.49
CA GLU A 208 1.08 -11.58 -13.59
C GLU A 208 0.02 -12.24 -14.48
N TYR A 209 -1.25 -12.01 -14.16
CA TYR A 209 -2.35 -12.49 -14.98
C TYR A 209 -3.50 -11.50 -15.09
N ASN A 210 -4.20 -11.55 -16.22
CA ASN A 210 -5.47 -10.88 -16.42
C ASN A 210 -6.58 -11.93 -16.51
N LEU A 211 -7.54 -11.90 -15.59
CA LEU A 211 -8.76 -12.67 -15.70
C LEU A 211 -9.81 -11.80 -16.41
N ASN A 212 -10.14 -12.15 -17.64
CA ASN A 212 -11.27 -11.55 -18.33
C ASN A 212 -12.58 -12.06 -17.69
N LYS A 213 -13.29 -11.16 -17.02
CA LYS A 213 -14.52 -11.50 -16.30
C LYS A 213 -15.71 -11.79 -17.21
N ASN A 214 -15.63 -11.38 -18.48
CA ASN A 214 -16.76 -11.51 -19.42
C ASN A 214 -16.84 -12.90 -20.06
N ASP A 215 -15.72 -13.57 -20.27
CA ASP A 215 -15.64 -14.88 -20.93
C ASP A 215 -14.89 -15.94 -20.09
N GLY A 216 -14.39 -15.58 -18.90
CA GLY A 216 -13.65 -16.48 -18.02
C GLY A 216 -12.22 -16.79 -18.48
N ASN A 217 -11.74 -16.16 -19.56
CA ASN A 217 -10.40 -16.41 -20.07
C ASN A 217 -9.32 -15.82 -19.17
N ILE A 218 -8.32 -16.64 -18.84
CA ILE A 218 -7.12 -16.22 -18.11
C ILE A 218 -6.02 -15.94 -19.13
N LYS A 219 -5.64 -14.67 -19.29
CA LYS A 219 -4.45 -14.29 -20.04
C LYS A 219 -3.29 -14.15 -19.07
N ILE A 220 -2.33 -15.05 -19.16
CA ILE A 220 -1.09 -14.99 -18.36
C ILE A 220 -0.13 -14.02 -19.05
N ILE A 221 0.39 -13.06 -18.30
CA ILE A 221 1.44 -12.17 -18.75
C ILE A 221 2.71 -12.57 -18.03
N VAL A 222 3.55 -13.33 -18.72
CA VAL A 222 4.90 -13.61 -18.24
C VAL A 222 5.82 -12.61 -18.93
N SER A 223 6.22 -11.58 -18.20
CA SER A 223 7.05 -10.48 -18.70
C SER A 223 8.36 -10.97 -19.32
N ASN A 224 8.88 -12.09 -18.85
CA ASN A 224 10.06 -12.76 -19.42
C ASN A 224 10.04 -14.28 -19.19
N ILE A 225 9.46 -15.04 -20.13
CA ILE A 225 9.42 -16.53 -20.05
C ILE A 225 10.83 -17.13 -19.99
N LYS A 226 11.82 -16.51 -20.63
CA LYS A 226 13.21 -17.00 -20.64
C LYS A 226 13.82 -16.90 -19.24
N GLU A 227 13.69 -15.75 -18.60
CA GLU A 227 14.17 -15.53 -17.23
C GLU A 227 13.46 -16.44 -16.22
N LEU A 228 12.14 -16.66 -16.37
CA LEU A 228 11.43 -17.62 -15.54
C LEU A 228 11.95 -19.05 -15.75
N LYS A 229 12.23 -19.46 -16.99
CA LYS A 229 12.87 -20.76 -17.29
C LYS A 229 14.25 -20.87 -16.66
N ASP A 230 15.07 -19.84 -16.77
CA ASP A 230 16.43 -19.82 -16.23
C ASP A 230 16.41 -19.87 -14.70
N TYR A 231 15.50 -19.14 -14.06
CA TYR A 231 15.26 -19.20 -12.61
C TYR A 231 14.86 -20.60 -12.14
N LEU A 232 13.89 -21.24 -12.80
CA LEU A 232 13.41 -22.58 -12.44
C LEU A 232 14.46 -23.70 -12.68
N LYS A 233 15.45 -23.44 -13.53
CA LYS A 233 16.57 -24.36 -13.82
C LYS A 233 17.81 -24.09 -12.96
N SER A 234 17.93 -22.90 -12.38
CA SER A 234 19.07 -22.54 -11.53
C SER A 234 19.14 -23.48 -10.32
N LYS A 235 20.35 -23.94 -9.99
CA LYS A 235 20.59 -24.76 -8.79
C LYS A 235 20.32 -23.97 -7.52
#